data_AF-A0A2C2VFU7-F1
#
_entry.id   AF-A0A2C2VFU7-F1
#
_cell.length_a   1.000
_cell.length_b   1.000
_cell.length_c   1.000
_cell.angle_alpha   90.00
_cell.angle_beta   90.00
_cell.angle_gamma   90.00
#
_symmetry.space_group_name_H-M   'P 1'
#
loop_
_entity.id
_entity.type
_entity.pdbx_description
1 polymer ?
#
loop_
_entity_poly.entity_id
_entity_poly.type
_entity_poly.pdbx_seq_one_letter_code
_entity_poly.pdbx_strand_id
1 'polypeptide(L)'
;MESFEQLVDQYQPMLHKIMHSLHLYKHHEEFYQHSLIALWEASQRFAPQKGSFTNYAYTYIKGYLLMELKKLHQDQERNVYPDEQFWDLAADPYSDDPFQDEILLTYCETLTPNQKKWLLYTIRDRLSVKEIAELEKVSLSAVKGWRSGAREKVKNLIRE
;
A
#
# COMPACT_ATOMS: atom_id res chain seq x y z
N MET A 1 -14.36 10.17 -43.74
CA MET A 1 -14.53 9.62 -42.38
C MET A 1 -14.27 10.80 -41.46
N GLU A 2 -15.26 11.27 -40.71
CA GLU A 2 -14.98 12.25 -39.64
C GLU A 2 -13.97 11.61 -38.69
N SER A 3 -12.93 12.34 -38.32
CA SER A 3 -11.99 11.83 -37.32
C SER A 3 -12.68 11.82 -35.95
N PHE A 4 -12.25 10.94 -35.06
CA PHE A 4 -12.81 10.90 -33.72
C PHE A 4 -12.61 12.24 -32.99
N GLU A 5 -11.52 12.97 -33.26
CA GLU A 5 -11.30 14.29 -32.67
C GLU A 5 -12.42 15.28 -33.05
N GLN A 6 -12.87 15.29 -34.31
CA GLN A 6 -13.96 16.16 -34.76
C GLN A 6 -15.28 15.82 -34.06
N LEU A 7 -15.54 14.53 -33.82
CA LEU A 7 -16.71 14.08 -33.08
C LEU A 7 -16.64 14.52 -31.62
N VAL A 8 -15.46 14.45 -31.00
CA VAL A 8 -15.23 14.93 -29.64
C VAL A 8 -15.50 16.43 -29.56
N ASP A 9 -14.93 17.23 -30.47
CA ASP A 9 -15.14 18.68 -30.50
C ASP A 9 -16.63 19.05 -30.61
N GLN A 10 -17.38 18.31 -31.43
CA GLN A 10 -18.81 18.51 -31.60
C GLN A 10 -19.63 18.20 -30.33
N TYR A 11 -19.28 17.12 -29.63
CA TYR A 11 -20.07 16.58 -28.52
C TYR A 11 -19.52 16.93 -27.13
N GLN A 12 -18.38 17.59 -27.03
CA GLN A 12 -17.75 17.99 -25.76
C GLN A 12 -18.72 18.72 -24.81
N PRO A 13 -19.57 19.69 -25.25
CA PRO A 13 -20.53 20.33 -24.36
C PRO A 13 -21.54 19.35 -23.76
N MET A 14 -21.92 18.32 -24.52
CA MET A 14 -22.82 17.26 -24.06
C MET A 14 -22.14 16.36 -23.01
N LEU A 15 -20.87 16.01 -23.21
CA LEU A 15 -20.10 15.20 -22.25
C LEU A 15 -20.03 15.91 -20.89
N HIS A 16 -19.63 17.19 -20.88
CA HIS A 16 -19.58 17.98 -19.66
C HIS A 16 -20.96 18.10 -19.00
N LYS A 17 -22.03 18.32 -19.78
CA LYS A 17 -23.39 18.39 -19.25
C LYS A 17 -23.82 17.08 -18.58
N ILE A 18 -23.50 15.93 -19.18
CA ILE A 18 -23.81 14.62 -18.59
C ILE A 18 -23.03 14.44 -17.29
N MET A 19 -21.72 14.69 -17.29
CA MET A 19 -20.88 14.57 -16.08
C MET A 19 -21.40 15.46 -14.94
N HIS A 20 -21.77 16.71 -15.27
CA HIS A 20 -22.31 17.66 -14.30
C HIS A 20 -23.67 17.21 -13.75
N SER A 21 -24.51 16.59 -14.58
CA SER A 21 -25.81 16.03 -14.17
C SER A 21 -25.70 14.81 -13.26
N LEU A 22 -24.55 14.12 -13.31
CA LEU A 22 -24.22 12.96 -12.48
C LEU A 22 -23.38 13.35 -11.25
N HIS A 23 -23.12 14.64 -11.04
CA HIS A 23 -22.30 15.16 -9.93
C HIS A 23 -20.88 14.56 -9.87
N LEU A 24 -20.27 14.28 -11.03
CA LEU A 24 -18.94 13.68 -11.16
C LEU A 24 -17.82 14.72 -10.99
N TYR A 25 -17.72 15.28 -9.78
CA TYR A 25 -16.69 16.27 -9.43
C TYR A 25 -15.38 15.63 -8.94
N LYS A 26 -15.49 14.47 -8.27
CA LYS A 26 -14.33 13.64 -7.90
C LYS A 26 -13.93 12.78 -9.10
N HIS A 27 -12.63 12.53 -9.27
CA HIS A 27 -12.10 11.76 -10.40
C HIS A 27 -12.53 12.31 -11.78
N HIS A 28 -12.64 13.65 -11.90
CA HIS A 28 -13.20 14.30 -13.08
C HIS A 28 -12.48 13.91 -14.38
N GLU A 29 -11.14 13.87 -14.38
CA GLU A 29 -10.36 13.48 -15.56
C GLU A 29 -10.65 12.04 -16.00
N GLU A 30 -10.78 11.12 -15.04
CA GLU A 30 -11.08 9.70 -15.30
C GLU A 30 -12.48 9.52 -15.90
N PHE A 31 -13.50 10.16 -15.30
CA PHE A 31 -14.85 10.14 -15.85
C PHE A 31 -14.97 10.87 -17.20
N TYR A 32 -14.12 11.86 -17.47
CA TYR A 32 -14.03 12.46 -18.79
C TYR A 32 -13.50 11.47 -19.83
N GLN A 33 -12.45 10.70 -19.49
CA GLN A 33 -11.95 9.62 -20.37
C GLN A 33 -13.02 8.55 -20.62
N HIS A 34 -13.73 8.11 -19.58
CA HIS A 34 -14.87 7.20 -19.74
C HIS A 34 -15.97 7.78 -20.66
N SER A 35 -16.19 9.09 -20.62
CA SER A 35 -17.14 9.76 -21.50
C SER A 35 -16.70 9.71 -22.97
N LEU A 36 -15.40 9.88 -23.23
CA LEU A 36 -14.81 9.75 -24.58
C LEU A 36 -14.91 8.31 -25.10
N ILE A 37 -14.57 7.32 -24.28
CA ILE A 37 -14.71 5.90 -24.63
C ILE A 37 -16.16 5.57 -24.96
N ALA A 38 -17.10 6.03 -24.14
CA ALA A 38 -18.52 5.80 -24.38
C ALA A 38 -19.03 6.49 -25.67
N LEU A 39 -18.53 7.69 -25.99
CA LEU A 39 -18.84 8.38 -27.24
C LEU A 39 -18.30 7.60 -28.45
N TRP A 40 -17.06 7.11 -28.36
CA TRP A 40 -16.46 6.27 -29.39
C TRP A 40 -17.28 4.99 -29.60
N GLU A 41 -17.62 4.26 -28.55
CA GLU A 41 -18.44 3.05 -28.64
C GLU A 41 -19.83 3.33 -29.22
N ALA A 42 -20.46 4.43 -28.82
CA ALA A 42 -21.74 4.85 -29.37
C ALA A 42 -21.63 5.11 -30.87
N SER A 43 -20.56 5.75 -31.35
CA SER A 43 -20.33 5.99 -32.78
C SER A 43 -20.23 4.68 -33.59
N GLN A 44 -19.66 3.63 -33.01
CA GLN A 44 -19.51 2.33 -33.67
C GLN A 44 -20.80 1.50 -33.68
N ARG A 45 -21.61 1.62 -32.62
CA ARG A 45 -22.82 0.79 -32.43
C ARG A 45 -24.10 1.45 -32.93
N PHE A 46 -24.05 2.73 -33.30
CA PHE A 46 -25.21 3.47 -33.74
C PHE A 46 -25.76 2.93 -35.07
N ALA A 47 -27.07 2.68 -35.07
CA ALA A 47 -27.82 2.32 -36.27
C ALA A 47 -28.70 3.51 -36.69
N PRO A 48 -28.47 4.15 -37.85
CA PRO A 48 -29.24 5.32 -38.30
C PRO A 48 -30.75 5.10 -38.36
N GLN A 49 -31.18 3.85 -38.54
CA GLN A 49 -32.60 3.45 -38.57
C GLN A 49 -33.31 3.62 -37.22
N LYS A 50 -32.56 3.78 -36.11
CA LYS A 50 -33.10 3.85 -34.74
C LYS A 50 -33.29 5.28 -34.23
N GLY A 51 -33.01 6.31 -35.04
CA GLY A 51 -33.25 7.71 -34.69
C GLY A 51 -32.00 8.60 -34.80
N SER A 52 -31.96 9.69 -34.04
CA SER A 52 -30.84 10.64 -34.03
C SER A 52 -29.65 10.13 -33.20
N PHE A 53 -28.44 10.27 -33.75
CA PHE A 53 -27.20 9.92 -33.06
C PHE A 53 -27.07 10.65 -31.73
N THR A 54 -27.37 11.95 -31.66
CA THR A 54 -27.27 12.75 -30.44
C THR A 54 -28.08 12.18 -29.28
N ASN A 55 -29.33 11.76 -29.53
CA ASN A 55 -30.19 11.19 -28.49
C ASN A 55 -29.70 9.81 -28.04
N TYR A 56 -29.25 9.00 -28.99
CA TYR A 56 -28.66 7.69 -28.71
C TYR A 56 -27.37 7.83 -27.88
N ALA A 57 -26.44 8.67 -28.34
CA ALA A 57 -25.15 8.92 -27.69
C ALA A 57 -25.36 9.46 -26.26
N TYR A 58 -26.26 10.44 -26.07
CA TYR A 58 -26.58 10.96 -24.73
C TYR A 58 -27.00 9.84 -23.77
N THR A 59 -27.93 8.98 -24.21
CA THR A 59 -28.46 7.89 -23.40
C THR A 59 -27.39 6.83 -23.12
N TYR A 60 -26.59 6.48 -24.13
CA TYR A 60 -25.50 5.52 -24.02
C TYR A 60 -24.42 5.98 -23.04
N ILE A 61 -23.91 7.21 -23.23
CA ILE A 61 -22.84 7.79 -22.41
C ILE A 61 -23.31 7.91 -20.96
N LYS A 62 -24.53 8.43 -20.73
CA LYS A 62 -25.08 8.53 -19.37
C LYS A 62 -25.18 7.15 -18.69
N GLY A 63 -25.65 6.13 -19.40
CA GLY A 63 -25.73 4.76 -18.89
C GLY A 63 -24.35 4.16 -18.58
N TYR A 64 -23.38 4.38 -19.46
CA TYR A 64 -22.00 3.95 -19.29
C TYR A 64 -21.37 4.55 -18.03
N LEU A 65 -21.49 5.87 -17.84
CA LEU A 65 -20.93 6.55 -16.67
C LEU A 65 -21.59 6.12 -15.36
N LEU A 66 -22.91 5.82 -15.37
CA LEU A 66 -23.59 5.24 -14.21
C LEU A 66 -23.06 3.85 -13.84
N MET A 67 -22.71 3.03 -14.84
CA MET A 67 -22.10 1.73 -14.61
C MET A 67 -20.70 1.88 -14.00
N GLU A 68 -19.86 2.79 -14.51
CA GLU A 68 -18.54 3.05 -13.93
C GLU A 68 -18.63 3.61 -12.51
N LEU A 69 -19.58 4.51 -12.24
CA LEU A 69 -19.84 5.02 -10.88
C LEU A 69 -20.24 3.89 -9.92
N LYS A 70 -21.04 2.93 -10.39
CA LYS A 70 -21.43 1.76 -9.59
C LYS A 70 -20.22 0.88 -9.27
N LYS A 71 -19.32 0.65 -10.23
CA LYS A 71 -18.08 -0.11 -9.99
C LYS A 71 -17.19 0.59 -8.97
N LEU A 72 -16.97 1.90 -9.13
CA LEU A 72 -16.19 2.69 -8.19
C LEU A 72 -16.74 2.58 -6.76
N HIS A 73 -18.06 2.66 -6.59
CA HIS A 73 -18.68 2.54 -5.28
C HIS A 73 -18.49 1.13 -4.68
N GLN A 74 -18.64 0.07 -5.49
CA GLN A 74 -18.41 -1.31 -5.04
C GLN A 74 -16.95 -1.56 -4.64
N ASP A 75 -16.00 -0.96 -5.36
CA ASP A 75 -14.58 -1.07 -5.02
C ASP A 75 -14.26 -0.32 -3.72
N GLN A 76 -14.87 0.84 -3.47
CA GLN A 76 -14.73 1.57 -2.21
C GLN A 76 -15.33 0.82 -1.01
N GLU A 77 -16.45 0.11 -1.20
CA GLU A 77 -17.04 -0.72 -0.15
C GLU A 77 -16.20 -1.96 0.16
N ARG A 78 -15.54 -2.54 -0.85
CA ARG A 78 -14.73 -3.76 -0.70
C ARG A 78 -13.31 -3.49 -0.21
N ASN A 79 -12.75 -2.35 -0.61
CA ASN A 79 -11.38 -1.98 -0.30
C ASN A 79 -11.39 -0.79 0.67
N VAL A 80 -11.22 -1.08 1.96
CA VAL A 80 -10.88 -0.06 2.94
C VAL A 80 -9.40 0.25 2.77
N TYR A 81 -9.08 1.42 2.20
CA TYR A 81 -7.75 1.97 2.31
C TYR A 81 -7.61 2.48 3.74
N PRO A 82 -6.78 1.85 4.58
CA PRO A 82 -6.65 2.31 5.95
C PRO A 82 -5.98 3.67 5.95
N ASP A 83 -6.60 4.66 6.58
CA ASP A 83 -5.98 5.96 6.83
C ASP A 83 -4.70 5.79 7.65
N GLU A 84 -3.81 6.79 7.64
CA GLU A 84 -2.54 6.75 8.37
C GLU A 84 -2.72 6.36 9.86
N GLN A 85 -3.84 6.81 10.46
CA GLN A 85 -4.25 6.47 11.83
C GLN A 85 -4.50 4.96 12.06
N PHE A 86 -4.85 4.19 11.04
CA PHE A 86 -4.96 2.75 11.14
C PHE A 86 -3.60 2.10 11.38
N TRP A 87 -2.53 2.63 10.78
CA TRP A 87 -1.18 2.12 11.00
C TRP A 87 -0.68 2.41 12.41
N ASP A 88 -1.06 3.54 13.00
CA ASP A 88 -0.78 3.86 14.41
C ASP A 88 -1.47 2.89 15.37
N LEU A 89 -2.67 2.41 15.03
CA LEU A 89 -3.43 1.43 15.83
C LEU A 89 -3.00 -0.02 15.58
N ALA A 90 -2.38 -0.30 14.43
CA ALA A 90 -1.80 -1.59 14.10
C ALA A 90 -0.41 -1.81 14.70
N ALA A 91 0.01 -0.94 15.64
CA ALA A 91 1.21 -1.14 16.43
C ALA A 91 1.18 -2.52 17.13
N ASP A 92 2.31 -3.22 17.10
CA ASP A 92 2.46 -4.54 17.69
C ASP A 92 2.13 -4.48 19.20
N PRO A 93 1.10 -5.18 19.69
CA PRO A 93 0.76 -5.19 21.12
C PRO A 93 1.89 -5.78 22.00
N TYR A 94 2.91 -6.40 21.39
CA TYR A 94 4.11 -6.89 22.07
C TYR A 94 5.29 -5.90 22.04
N SER A 95 5.15 -4.71 21.45
CA SER A 95 6.24 -3.73 21.35
C SER A 95 6.75 -3.25 22.72
N ASP A 96 5.91 -3.37 23.75
CA ASP A 96 6.16 -2.93 25.12
C ASP A 96 5.93 -4.08 26.13
N ASP A 97 6.31 -5.31 25.75
CA ASP A 97 6.23 -6.45 26.67
C ASP A 97 7.17 -6.21 27.88
N PRO A 98 6.63 -6.04 29.10
CA PRO A 98 7.42 -5.74 30.29
C PRO A 98 8.36 -6.88 30.68
N PHE A 99 8.23 -8.06 30.05
CA PHE A 99 9.06 -9.23 30.30
C PHE A 99 10.19 -9.45 29.28
N GLN A 100 10.40 -8.51 28.33
CA GLN A 100 11.44 -8.66 27.30
C GLN A 100 12.83 -8.87 27.90
N ASP A 101 13.15 -8.17 28.99
CA ASP A 101 14.43 -8.29 29.68
C ASP A 101 14.57 -9.64 30.40
N GLU A 102 13.51 -10.10 31.08
CA GLU A 102 13.48 -11.41 31.73
C GLU A 102 13.62 -12.55 30.72
N ILE A 103 12.89 -12.48 29.61
CA ILE A 103 12.99 -13.44 28.50
C ILE A 103 14.41 -13.43 27.92
N LEU A 104 14.99 -12.26 27.68
CA LEU A 104 16.37 -12.14 27.19
C LEU A 104 17.39 -12.78 28.16
N LEU A 105 17.16 -12.65 29.47
CA LEU A 105 18.02 -13.24 30.49
C LEU A 105 17.94 -14.77 30.52
N THR A 106 16.81 -15.39 30.19
CA THR A 106 16.71 -16.86 30.08
C THR A 106 17.67 -17.43 29.03
N TYR A 107 17.82 -16.75 27.89
CA TYR A 107 18.77 -17.14 26.85
C TYR A 107 20.25 -16.95 27.25
N CYS A 108 20.50 -16.23 28.34
CA CYS A 108 21.85 -15.96 28.82
C CYS A 108 22.40 -17.03 29.77
N GLU A 109 21.58 -17.97 30.25
CA GLU A 109 21.98 -18.95 31.28
C GLU A 109 23.17 -19.82 30.86
N THR A 110 23.25 -20.19 29.58
CA THR A 110 24.32 -21.05 29.05
C THR A 110 25.49 -20.26 28.44
N LEU A 111 25.38 -18.93 28.40
CA LEU A 111 26.37 -18.05 27.78
C LEU A 111 27.54 -17.78 28.73
N THR A 112 28.74 -17.63 28.17
CA THR A 112 29.87 -17.09 28.94
C THR A 112 29.65 -15.61 29.25
N PRO A 113 30.35 -15.03 30.25
CA PRO A 113 30.17 -13.62 30.60
C PRO A 113 30.33 -12.67 29.41
N ASN A 114 31.28 -12.93 28.51
CA ASN A 114 31.52 -12.10 27.33
C ASN A 114 30.46 -12.31 26.23
N GLN A 115 29.95 -13.54 26.08
CA GLN A 115 28.83 -13.83 25.17
C GLN A 115 27.54 -13.16 25.64
N LYS A 116 27.27 -13.19 26.96
CA LYS A 116 26.15 -12.49 27.60
C LYS A 116 26.27 -10.98 27.41
N LYS A 117 27.45 -10.40 27.65
CA LYS A 117 27.73 -8.98 27.39
C LYS A 117 27.39 -8.59 25.96
N TRP A 118 27.89 -9.35 24.98
CA TRP A 118 27.59 -9.08 23.57
C TRP A 118 26.07 -9.11 23.29
N LEU A 119 25.35 -10.10 23.83
CA LEU A 119 23.91 -10.23 23.62
C LEU A 119 23.15 -9.04 24.20
N LEU A 120 23.43 -8.65 25.45
CA LEU A 120 22.79 -7.50 26.09
C LEU A 120 23.12 -6.18 25.37
N TYR A 121 24.39 -5.94 25.04
CA TYR A 121 24.77 -4.72 24.34
C TYR A 121 24.11 -4.59 22.96
N THR A 122 23.94 -5.71 22.26
CA THR A 122 23.34 -5.69 20.91
C THR A 122 21.82 -5.62 20.96
N ILE A 123 21.19 -6.39 21.85
CA ILE A 123 19.74 -6.62 21.85
C ILE A 123 18.99 -5.71 22.82
N ARG A 124 19.62 -5.23 23.89
CA ARG A 124 19.02 -4.22 24.78
C ARG A 124 19.55 -2.83 24.45
N ASP A 125 20.86 -2.69 24.39
CA ASP A 125 21.51 -1.36 24.32
C ASP A 125 21.76 -0.87 22.87
N ARG A 126 21.38 -1.67 21.86
CA ARG A 126 21.48 -1.36 20.41
C ARG A 126 22.88 -0.95 19.91
N LEU A 127 23.92 -1.38 20.61
CA LEU A 127 25.30 -1.04 20.26
C LEU A 127 25.82 -1.87 19.08
N SER A 128 26.60 -1.23 18.23
CA SER A 128 27.34 -1.89 17.16
C SER A 128 28.58 -2.61 17.69
N VAL A 129 29.12 -3.52 16.87
CA VAL A 129 30.38 -4.24 17.20
C VAL A 129 31.55 -3.28 17.45
N LYS A 130 31.55 -2.11 16.81
CA LYS A 130 32.59 -1.09 17.01
C LYS A 130 32.45 -0.42 18.39
N GLU A 131 31.25 0.02 18.72
CA GLU A 131 30.95 0.65 20.02
C GLU A 131 31.21 -0.31 21.18
N ILE A 132 30.85 -1.59 21.03
CA ILE A 132 31.15 -2.62 22.04
C ILE A 132 32.67 -2.80 22.22
N ALA A 133 33.43 -2.83 21.12
CA ALA A 133 34.87 -3.00 21.17
C ALA A 133 35.57 -1.82 21.86
N GLU A 134 35.11 -0.60 21.58
CA GLU A 134 35.58 0.63 22.21
C GLU A 134 35.23 0.66 23.71
N LEU A 135 33.98 0.31 24.06
CA LEU A 135 33.48 0.29 25.43
C LEU A 135 34.23 -0.73 26.30
N GLU A 136 34.40 -1.95 25.81
CA GLU A 136 35.06 -3.05 26.52
C GLU A 136 36.60 -3.03 26.36
N LYS A 137 37.14 -2.09 25.57
CA LYS A 137 38.57 -1.95 25.27
C LYS A 137 39.18 -3.24 24.72
N VAL A 138 38.49 -3.87 23.79
CA VAL A 138 38.91 -5.12 23.13
C VAL A 138 38.98 -4.94 21.62
N SER A 139 39.54 -5.92 20.91
CA SER A 139 39.56 -5.90 19.46
C SER A 139 38.19 -6.23 18.86
N LEU A 140 37.93 -5.72 17.64
CA LEU A 140 36.74 -6.07 16.87
C LEU A 140 36.62 -7.59 16.65
N SER A 141 37.74 -8.31 16.54
CA SER A 141 37.75 -9.76 16.38
C SER A 141 37.28 -10.47 17.65
N ALA A 142 37.63 -9.97 18.83
CA ALA A 142 37.15 -10.50 20.11
C ALA A 142 35.62 -10.40 20.21
N VAL A 143 35.05 -9.22 19.92
CA VAL A 143 33.59 -9.02 19.93
C VAL A 143 32.87 -9.90 18.91
N LYS A 144 33.46 -10.08 17.71
CA LYS A 144 32.94 -11.01 16.70
C LYS A 144 32.96 -12.47 17.19
N GLY A 145 33.97 -12.86 17.97
CA GLY A 145 34.04 -14.17 18.61
C GLY A 145 32.97 -14.35 19.70
N TRP A 146 32.71 -13.31 20.50
CA TRP A 146 31.61 -13.31 21.47
C TRP A 146 30.27 -13.50 20.76
N ARG A 147 30.05 -12.79 19.65
CA ARG A 147 28.86 -12.93 18.79
C ARG A 147 28.67 -14.33 18.25
N SER A 148 29.71 -14.94 17.66
CA SER A 148 29.56 -16.26 17.04
C SER A 148 29.21 -17.32 18.09
N GLY A 149 29.91 -17.32 19.22
CA GLY A 149 29.66 -18.27 20.31
C GLY A 149 28.31 -18.05 20.99
N ALA A 150 27.86 -16.80 21.15
CA ALA A 150 26.53 -16.52 21.69
C ALA A 150 25.42 -17.02 20.74
N ARG A 151 25.53 -16.72 19.43
CA ARG A 151 24.53 -17.14 18.44
C ARG A 151 24.39 -18.65 18.32
N GLU A 152 25.50 -19.38 18.38
CA GLU A 152 25.49 -20.84 18.31
C GLU A 152 24.72 -21.45 19.49
N LYS A 153 24.99 -20.98 20.71
CA LYS A 153 24.33 -21.45 21.93
C LYS A 153 22.84 -21.11 21.98
N VAL A 154 22.48 -19.85 21.67
CA VAL A 154 21.07 -19.43 21.62
C VAL A 154 20.30 -20.20 20.55
N LYS A 155 20.93 -20.49 19.40
CA LYS A 155 20.30 -21.29 18.35
C LYS A 155 20.02 -22.73 18.78
N ASN A 156 20.88 -23.33 19.61
CA ASN A 156 20.63 -24.68 20.13
C ASN A 156 19.47 -24.68 21.13
N LEU A 157 19.38 -23.67 22.00
CA LEU A 157 18.28 -23.52 22.96
C LEU A 157 16.90 -23.37 22.30
N ILE A 158 16.81 -22.73 21.12
CA ILE A 158 15.55 -22.53 20.40
C ILE A 158 15.14 -23.77 19.58
N ARG A 159 16.07 -24.70 19.35
CA ARG A 159 15.82 -25.91 18.54
C ARG A 159 15.40 -27.13 19.36
N GLU A 160 15.54 -27.06 20.67
CA GLU A 160 14.98 -28.01 21.64
C GLU A 160 13.54 -27.62 21.99
#